data_AF-A0A7J7EJ28-F1
#
_entry.id   AF-A0A7J7EJ28-F1
#
_cell.length_a   1.000
_cell.length_b   1.000
_cell.length_c   1.000
_cell.angle_alpha   90.00
_cell.angle_beta   90.00
_cell.angle_gamma   90.00
#
_symmetry.space_group_name_H-M   'P 1'
#
loop_
_entity.id
_entity.type
_entity.pdbx_description
1 polymer ?
#
loop_
_entity_poly.entity_id
_entity_poly.type
_entity_poly.pdbx_seq_one_letter_code
_entity_poly.pdbx_strand_id
1 'polypeptide(L)'
;MDIDESVDFHSEILPVTCGPVKGMLHKRKLKRGTSVKCIQCDGGNWITLKEFEVSGGHEKSNNWKLSVRCGGKTLHQLIELGNTEKCKVCLDEGKLCCCRVCLKFFHDDCHIPPMETERCLWTCTFCRMKETSGSQHCHRESEVLARRMGPKEQLLLFIYSRLLLQKCEFLLLKVYCHVESSFFAERTNKYDELTCLDKIKKRLNEQSYRQMEGFVQDMRLIFQNYKASYKMRGNFTVSLIL
;
A
#
# COMPACT_ATOMS: atom_id res chain seq x y z
N MET A 1 -4.51 16.77 -14.96
CA MET A 1 -5.60 15.97 -14.36
C MET A 1 -5.23 15.83 -12.91
N ASP A 2 -5.73 16.75 -12.10
CA ASP A 2 -5.53 16.75 -10.66
C ASP A 2 -6.19 15.49 -10.10
N ILE A 3 -5.38 14.67 -9.44
CA ILE A 3 -5.89 13.55 -8.64
C ILE A 3 -6.51 14.21 -7.42
N ASP A 4 -7.83 14.15 -7.31
CA ASP A 4 -8.55 14.58 -6.11
C ASP A 4 -8.07 13.73 -4.93
N GLU A 5 -7.22 14.33 -4.10
CA GLU A 5 -6.32 13.65 -3.15
C GLU A 5 -7.02 13.14 -1.87
N SER A 6 -8.36 13.12 -1.82
CA SER A 6 -9.07 12.72 -0.60
C SER A 6 -10.35 11.91 -0.81
N VAL A 7 -10.47 11.11 -1.88
CA VAL A 7 -11.64 10.24 -2.03
C VAL A 7 -11.63 9.12 -0.98
N ASP A 8 -12.54 9.20 -0.01
CA ASP A 8 -12.79 8.10 0.93
C ASP A 8 -13.57 6.98 0.23
N PHE A 9 -12.85 5.93 -0.16
CA PHE A 9 -13.45 4.77 -0.79
C PHE A 9 -14.31 3.94 0.18
N HIS A 10 -14.37 4.23 1.48
CA HIS A 10 -15.29 3.60 2.43
C HIS A 10 -16.67 4.20 2.44
N SER A 11 -16.81 5.49 2.09
CA SER A 11 -18.09 6.19 2.03
C SER A 11 -19.17 5.38 1.28
N GLU A 12 -20.39 5.35 1.82
CA GLU A 12 -21.55 4.74 1.16
C GLU A 12 -21.90 5.43 -0.16
N ILE A 13 -21.44 6.67 -0.33
CA ILE A 13 -21.64 7.51 -1.51
C ILE A 13 -20.28 7.87 -2.07
N LEU A 14 -20.00 7.45 -3.31
CA LEU A 14 -18.72 7.70 -3.99
C LEU A 14 -18.90 8.72 -5.12
N PRO A 15 -18.02 9.73 -5.23
CA PRO A 15 -17.96 10.57 -6.43
C PRO A 15 -17.47 9.73 -7.61
N VAL A 16 -18.25 9.68 -8.68
CA VAL A 16 -17.94 8.93 -9.90
C VAL A 16 -17.92 9.83 -11.13
N THR A 17 -17.11 9.43 -12.10
CA THR A 17 -16.98 10.09 -13.40
C THR A 17 -17.01 9.08 -14.53
N CYS A 18 -17.55 9.45 -15.68
CA CYS A 18 -17.43 8.71 -16.93
C CYS A 18 -17.18 9.71 -18.06
N GLY A 19 -15.98 9.72 -18.65
CA GLY A 19 -15.58 10.81 -19.54
C GLY A 19 -15.74 12.18 -18.85
N PRO A 20 -16.47 13.15 -19.44
CA PRO A 20 -16.69 14.47 -18.85
C PRO A 20 -17.81 14.52 -17.80
N VAL A 21 -18.66 13.48 -17.69
CA VAL A 21 -19.81 13.51 -16.78
C VAL A 21 -19.43 13.09 -15.36
N LYS A 22 -20.09 13.69 -14.38
CA LYS A 22 -19.90 13.46 -12.94
C LYS A 22 -21.22 13.03 -12.28
N GLY A 23 -21.12 12.33 -11.16
CA GLY A 23 -22.26 11.96 -10.34
C GLY A 23 -21.86 11.31 -9.02
N MET A 24 -22.84 11.04 -8.18
CA MET A 24 -22.67 10.43 -6.85
C MET A 24 -23.27 9.02 -6.86
N LEU A 25 -22.42 8.00 -6.77
CA LEU A 25 -22.82 6.58 -6.77
C LEU A 25 -23.14 6.10 -5.35
N HIS A 26 -24.35 5.59 -5.15
CA HIS A 26 -24.79 4.99 -3.90
C HIS A 26 -24.54 3.47 -3.90
N LYS A 27 -23.58 3.00 -3.09
CA LYS A 27 -23.18 1.58 -3.03
C LYS A 27 -24.33 0.64 -2.66
N ARG A 28 -25.16 1.01 -1.68
CA ARG A 28 -26.36 0.23 -1.30
C ARG A 28 -27.34 0.04 -2.45
N LYS A 29 -27.50 1.05 -3.32
CA LYS A 29 -28.37 0.95 -4.49
C LYS A 29 -27.73 0.07 -5.57
N LEU A 30 -26.42 0.18 -5.77
CA LEU A 30 -25.68 -0.69 -6.70
C LEU A 30 -25.77 -2.18 -6.32
N LYS A 31 -25.64 -2.50 -5.02
CA LYS A 31 -25.74 -3.87 -4.50
C LYS A 31 -27.09 -4.54 -4.77
N ARG A 32 -28.16 -3.75 -5.03
CA ARG A 32 -29.50 -4.26 -5.35
C ARG A 32 -29.65 -4.70 -6.80
N GLY A 33 -28.68 -4.39 -7.68
CA GLY A 33 -28.69 -4.80 -9.09
C GLY A 33 -28.30 -3.67 -10.04
N THR A 34 -27.83 -4.04 -11.23
CA THR A 34 -27.30 -3.11 -12.25
C THR A 34 -28.38 -2.27 -12.96
N SER A 35 -29.63 -2.74 -12.95
CA SER A 35 -30.79 -2.00 -13.45
C SER A 35 -31.34 -0.97 -12.46
N VAL A 36 -30.81 -0.94 -11.23
CA VAL A 36 -31.23 0.03 -10.22
C VAL A 36 -30.57 1.37 -10.49
N LYS A 37 -31.39 2.43 -10.53
CA LYS A 37 -30.90 3.81 -10.56
C LYS A 37 -30.14 4.11 -9.27
N CYS A 38 -28.82 4.17 -9.38
CA CYS A 38 -27.88 4.20 -8.25
C CYS A 38 -26.92 5.39 -8.29
N ILE A 39 -26.92 6.18 -9.37
CA ILE A 39 -26.10 7.38 -9.52
C ILE A 39 -27.02 8.60 -9.53
N GLN A 40 -26.71 9.59 -8.72
CA GLN A 40 -27.33 10.91 -8.77
C GLN A 40 -26.40 11.87 -9.52
N CYS A 41 -26.85 12.43 -10.64
CA CYS A 41 -26.10 13.43 -11.40
C CYS A 41 -26.31 14.85 -10.85
N ASP A 42 -25.51 15.81 -11.30
CA ASP A 42 -25.53 17.21 -10.84
C ASP A 42 -26.92 17.88 -10.96
N GLY A 43 -27.77 17.42 -11.88
CA GLY A 43 -29.16 17.87 -12.02
C GLY A 43 -30.18 17.19 -11.09
N GLY A 44 -29.74 16.43 -10.09
CA GLY A 44 -30.60 15.70 -9.15
C GLY A 44 -31.25 14.42 -9.72
N ASN A 45 -31.15 14.20 -11.03
CA ASN A 45 -31.67 13.02 -11.71
C ASN A 45 -30.94 11.74 -11.28
N TRP A 46 -31.74 10.70 -11.06
CA TRP A 46 -31.24 9.36 -10.76
C TRP A 46 -31.18 8.52 -12.02
N ILE A 47 -30.02 7.91 -12.26
CA ILE A 47 -29.77 7.07 -13.42
C ILE A 47 -29.03 5.78 -13.05
N THR A 48 -29.09 4.81 -13.95
CA THR A 48 -28.37 3.54 -13.90
C THR A 48 -26.91 3.72 -14.34
N LEU A 49 -26.08 2.72 -14.07
CA LEU A 49 -24.70 2.69 -14.55
C LEU A 49 -24.61 2.70 -16.09
N LYS A 50 -25.56 2.04 -16.76
CA LYS A 50 -25.59 2.00 -18.23
C LYS A 50 -25.95 3.36 -18.81
N GLU A 51 -26.94 4.05 -18.25
CA GLU A 51 -27.30 5.42 -18.65
C GLU A 51 -26.15 6.41 -18.39
N PHE A 52 -25.43 6.24 -17.27
CA PHE A 52 -24.26 7.07 -16.96
C PHE A 52 -23.10 6.82 -17.92
N GLU A 53 -22.84 5.56 -18.29
CA GLU A 53 -21.85 5.17 -19.30
C GLU A 53 -22.19 5.79 -20.67
N VAL A 54 -23.46 5.71 -21.09
CA VAL A 54 -23.93 6.35 -22.34
C VAL A 54 -23.72 7.87 -22.29
N SER A 55 -24.08 8.52 -21.18
CA SER A 55 -23.91 9.96 -20.99
C SER A 55 -22.43 10.40 -21.04
N GLY A 56 -21.51 9.50 -20.67
CA GLY A 56 -20.07 9.72 -20.72
C GLY A 56 -19.43 9.51 -22.09
N GLY A 57 -20.21 9.29 -23.16
CA GLY A 57 -19.70 9.05 -24.51
C GLY A 57 -19.26 7.61 -24.77
N HIS A 58 -19.66 6.68 -23.90
CA HIS A 58 -19.33 5.25 -24.01
C HIS A 58 -20.54 4.41 -24.46
N GLU A 59 -21.37 4.94 -25.37
CA GLU A 59 -22.61 4.31 -25.84
C GLU A 59 -22.41 2.88 -26.40
N LYS A 60 -21.30 2.66 -27.12
CA LYS A 60 -20.93 1.38 -27.74
C LYS A 60 -20.27 0.41 -26.76
N SER A 61 -19.88 0.89 -25.57
CA SER A 61 -19.34 0.06 -24.50
C SER A 61 -20.47 -0.55 -23.69
N ASN A 62 -20.33 -1.82 -23.32
CA ASN A 62 -21.21 -2.50 -22.38
C ASN A 62 -20.50 -2.83 -21.06
N ASN A 63 -19.41 -2.12 -20.77
CA ASN A 63 -18.56 -2.43 -19.63
C ASN A 63 -18.40 -1.21 -18.71
N TRP A 64 -19.52 -0.77 -18.14
CA TRP A 64 -19.56 0.29 -17.13
C TRP A 64 -18.54 0.11 -16.01
N LYS A 65 -18.14 -1.13 -15.68
CA LYS A 65 -17.11 -1.40 -14.67
C LYS A 65 -15.76 -0.81 -15.04
N LEU A 66 -15.42 -0.72 -16.33
CA LEU A 66 -14.19 -0.10 -16.83
C LEU A 66 -14.37 1.38 -17.17
N SER A 67 -15.56 1.76 -17.63
CA SER A 67 -15.88 3.12 -18.10
C SER A 67 -16.10 4.11 -16.95
N VAL A 68 -16.72 3.66 -15.86
CA VAL A 68 -17.02 4.48 -14.68
C VAL A 68 -15.84 4.43 -13.71
N ARG A 69 -15.40 5.62 -13.27
CA ARG A 69 -14.23 5.81 -12.42
C ARG A 69 -14.56 6.60 -11.16
N CYS A 70 -13.77 6.42 -10.11
CA CYS A 70 -13.83 7.14 -8.84
C CYS A 70 -12.39 7.32 -8.34
N GLY A 71 -11.97 8.57 -8.07
CA GLY A 71 -10.59 8.88 -7.68
C GLY A 71 -9.54 8.30 -8.65
N GLY A 72 -9.80 8.36 -9.96
CA GLY A 72 -8.93 7.81 -11.01
C GLY A 72 -8.99 6.29 -11.23
N LYS A 73 -9.57 5.51 -10.31
CA LYS A 73 -9.71 4.05 -10.41
C LYS A 73 -11.02 3.66 -11.08
N THR A 74 -11.03 2.57 -11.84
CA THR A 74 -12.27 2.03 -12.42
C THR A 74 -13.13 1.35 -11.34
N LEU A 75 -14.44 1.29 -11.54
CA LEU A 75 -15.31 0.54 -10.62
C LEU A 75 -14.93 -0.95 -10.56
N HIS A 76 -14.45 -1.53 -11.66
CA HIS A 76 -13.90 -2.88 -11.68
C HIS A 76 -12.78 -3.05 -10.65
N GLN A 77 -11.78 -2.17 -10.68
CA GLN A 77 -10.66 -2.20 -9.73
C GLN A 77 -11.15 -2.03 -8.29
N LEU A 78 -12.12 -1.15 -8.04
CA LEU A 78 -12.67 -0.94 -6.70
C LEU A 78 -13.44 -2.15 -6.19
N ILE A 79 -14.20 -2.83 -7.06
CA ILE A 79 -14.93 -4.06 -6.75
C ILE A 79 -13.93 -5.17 -6.45
N GLU A 80 -12.92 -5.38 -7.31
CA GLU A 80 -11.90 -6.41 -7.08
C GLU A 80 -11.11 -6.16 -5.80
N LEU A 81 -10.62 -4.94 -5.58
CA LEU A 81 -9.87 -4.59 -4.36
C LEU A 81 -10.72 -4.72 -3.10
N GLY A 82 -12.01 -4.38 -3.18
CA GLY A 82 -12.94 -4.54 -2.06
C GLY A 82 -13.34 -5.99 -1.79
N ASN A 83 -13.24 -6.88 -2.78
CA ASN A 83 -13.63 -8.28 -2.68
C ASN A 83 -12.50 -9.23 -2.28
N THR A 84 -11.25 -8.77 -2.19
CA THR A 84 -10.16 -9.60 -1.66
C THR A 84 -10.24 -9.63 -0.14
N GLU A 85 -11.09 -10.47 0.45
CA GLU A 85 -11.18 -10.69 1.91
C GLU A 85 -9.97 -11.47 2.47
N LYS A 86 -8.78 -11.21 1.92
CA LYS A 86 -7.52 -11.90 2.22
C LYS A 86 -6.44 -10.88 2.50
N CYS A 87 -5.58 -11.20 3.45
CA CYS A 87 -4.43 -10.39 3.80
C CYS A 87 -3.49 -10.22 2.60
N LYS A 88 -3.05 -9.00 2.31
CA LYS A 88 -2.14 -8.73 1.19
C LYS A 88 -0.76 -9.37 1.36
N VAL A 89 -0.39 -9.74 2.59
CA VAL A 89 0.92 -10.30 2.94
C VAL A 89 0.89 -11.82 2.88
N CYS A 90 0.09 -12.48 3.71
CA CYS A 90 0.03 -13.94 3.77
C CYS A 90 -1.02 -14.58 2.85
N LEU A 91 -1.94 -13.79 2.26
CA LEU A 91 -3.05 -14.26 1.45
C LEU A 91 -4.11 -15.09 2.20
N ASP A 92 -4.06 -15.10 3.52
CA ASP A 92 -5.06 -15.77 4.37
C ASP A 92 -6.20 -14.85 4.79
N GLU A 93 -7.33 -15.47 5.12
CA GLU A 93 -8.54 -14.82 5.65
C GLU A 93 -8.40 -14.53 7.16
N GLY A 94 -9.44 -13.96 7.77
CA GLY A 94 -9.52 -13.73 9.21
C GLY A 94 -9.78 -12.28 9.60
N LYS A 95 -9.22 -11.84 10.73
CA LYS A 95 -9.43 -10.49 11.25
C LYS A 95 -8.56 -9.47 10.51
N LEU A 96 -9.16 -8.83 9.52
CA LEU A 96 -8.46 -7.93 8.59
C LEU A 96 -8.86 -6.47 8.83
N CYS A 97 -7.90 -5.57 8.61
CA CYS A 97 -8.15 -4.13 8.49
C CYS A 97 -7.91 -3.68 7.05
N CYS A 98 -8.75 -2.76 6.59
CA CYS A 98 -8.74 -2.25 5.23
C CYS A 98 -8.03 -0.89 5.19
N CYS A 99 -7.14 -0.68 4.22
CA CYS A 99 -6.55 0.63 3.96
C CYS A 99 -7.54 1.55 3.24
N ARG A 100 -7.80 2.75 3.78
CA ARG A 100 -8.76 3.70 3.19
C ARG A 100 -8.47 4.15 1.76
N VAL A 101 -7.19 4.15 1.39
CA VAL A 101 -6.73 4.65 0.08
C VAL A 101 -6.70 3.55 -0.98
N CYS A 102 -6.17 2.37 -0.65
CA CYS A 102 -6.00 1.29 -1.64
C CYS A 102 -6.98 0.13 -1.51
N LEU A 103 -7.79 0.11 -0.45
CA LEU A 103 -8.75 -0.94 -0.12
C LEU A 103 -8.15 -2.33 0.12
N LYS A 104 -6.81 -2.44 0.19
CA LYS A 104 -6.16 -3.71 0.51
C LYS A 104 -6.30 -4.03 1.99
N PHE A 105 -6.43 -5.31 2.28
CA PHE A 105 -6.61 -5.85 3.61
C PHE A 105 -5.29 -6.36 4.20
N PHE A 106 -5.13 -6.20 5.50
CA PHE A 106 -3.96 -6.66 6.25
C PHE A 106 -4.39 -7.18 7.61
N HIS A 107 -3.77 -8.26 8.10
CA HIS A 107 -3.83 -8.57 9.54
C HIS A 107 -3.02 -7.54 10.33
N ASP A 108 -3.40 -7.34 11.59
CA ASP A 108 -2.77 -6.38 12.51
C ASP A 108 -1.26 -6.64 12.66
N ASP A 109 -0.86 -7.91 12.67
CA ASP A 109 0.52 -8.39 12.81
C ASP A 109 1.26 -8.58 11.48
N CYS A 110 0.55 -8.70 10.36
CA CYS A 110 1.16 -8.82 9.03
C CYS A 110 1.65 -7.48 8.48
N HIS A 111 1.03 -6.36 8.86
CA HIS A 111 1.45 -5.04 8.41
C HIS A 111 2.68 -4.51 9.18
N ILE A 112 3.47 -3.66 8.53
CA ILE A 112 4.64 -2.99 9.12
C ILE A 112 4.54 -1.46 8.88
N PRO A 113 4.52 -0.63 9.94
CA PRO A 113 4.51 -1.02 11.36
C PRO A 113 3.16 -1.67 11.74
N PRO A 114 3.06 -2.36 12.90
CA PRO A 114 1.77 -2.84 13.40
C PRO A 114 0.75 -1.71 13.50
N MET A 115 -0.53 -2.01 13.29
CA MET A 115 -1.58 -0.98 13.36
C MET A 115 -1.78 -0.45 14.77
N GLU A 116 -1.80 0.87 14.89
CA GLU A 116 -2.32 1.59 16.05
C GLU A 116 -3.86 1.60 15.99
N THR A 117 -4.50 1.50 17.15
CA THR A 117 -5.82 0.92 17.43
C THR A 117 -7.04 1.49 16.69
N GLU A 118 -6.90 2.55 15.89
CA GLU A 118 -7.99 3.20 15.14
C GLU A 118 -8.12 2.64 13.70
N ARG A 119 -8.94 1.61 13.56
CA ARG A 119 -9.07 0.82 12.32
C ARG A 119 -9.74 1.52 11.14
N CYS A 120 -10.55 2.55 11.39
CA CYS A 120 -11.46 3.11 10.38
C CYS A 120 -10.87 4.27 9.54
N LEU A 121 -9.74 4.85 9.94
CA LEU A 121 -9.07 5.95 9.21
C LEU A 121 -7.65 5.60 8.76
N TRP A 122 -7.26 4.34 8.90
CA TRP A 122 -5.90 3.91 8.72
C TRP A 122 -5.46 3.88 7.25
N THR A 123 -4.21 4.30 7.00
CA THR A 123 -3.57 4.31 5.68
C THR A 123 -2.32 3.43 5.71
N CYS A 124 -2.28 2.39 4.85
CA CYS A 124 -1.16 1.46 4.81
C CYS A 124 0.15 2.12 4.34
N THR A 125 1.28 1.51 4.72
CA THR A 125 2.62 2.01 4.38
C THR A 125 2.85 2.17 2.87
N PHE A 126 2.25 1.32 2.04
CA PHE A 126 2.32 1.47 0.58
C PHE A 126 1.70 2.79 0.08
N CYS A 127 0.60 3.25 0.68
CA CYS A 127 -0.07 4.48 0.28
C CYS A 127 0.67 5.70 0.84
N ARG A 128 1.07 5.66 2.12
CA ARG A 128 1.88 6.71 2.75
C ARG A 128 3.20 6.98 2.01
N MET A 129 3.81 5.94 1.44
CA MET A 129 5.04 6.07 0.63
C MET A 129 4.82 6.75 -0.72
N LYS A 130 3.63 6.62 -1.31
CA LYS A 130 3.30 7.29 -2.57
C LYS A 130 3.11 8.79 -2.37
N GLU A 131 2.42 9.19 -1.30
CA GLU A 131 2.21 10.60 -0.93
C GLU A 131 3.54 11.33 -0.69
N THR A 132 4.49 10.69 -0.01
CA THR A 132 5.82 11.27 0.28
C THR A 132 6.77 11.32 -0.93
N SER A 133 6.45 10.63 -2.03
CA SER A 133 7.29 10.63 -3.24
C SER A 133 6.98 11.80 -4.19
N GLY A 134 5.84 12.46 -4.04
CA GLY A 134 5.44 13.60 -4.89
C GLY A 134 6.15 14.92 -4.57
N SER A 135 6.84 15.02 -3.43
CA SER A 135 7.42 16.28 -2.91
C SER A 135 8.95 16.35 -2.91
N GLN A 136 9.65 15.45 -3.64
CA GLN A 136 11.10 15.33 -3.52
C GLN A 136 11.88 16.49 -4.15
N HIS A 137 12.33 17.43 -3.32
CA HIS A 137 13.67 18.01 -3.45
C HIS A 137 14.68 16.99 -2.92
N CYS A 138 15.38 16.31 -3.82
CA CYS A 138 16.44 15.38 -3.52
C CYS A 138 17.75 16.13 -3.24
N HIS A 139 18.04 16.39 -1.96
CA HIS A 139 19.38 16.82 -1.57
C HIS A 139 20.35 15.63 -1.58
N ARG A 140 21.60 15.90 -1.99
CA ARG A 140 22.68 14.91 -2.04
C ARG A 140 23.08 14.54 -0.61
N GLU A 141 23.33 13.25 -0.34
CA GLU A 141 23.70 12.74 0.99
C GLU A 141 24.87 13.50 1.64
N SER A 142 25.85 13.89 0.82
CA SER A 142 27.00 14.70 1.22
C SER A 142 26.68 16.15 1.59
N GLU A 143 25.55 16.70 1.13
CA GLU A 143 25.12 18.07 1.43
C GLU A 143 24.44 18.17 2.80
N VAL A 144 23.73 17.12 3.21
CA VAL A 144 23.06 17.01 4.52
C VAL A 144 24.06 16.84 5.65
N LEU A 145 25.14 16.10 5.41
CA LEU A 145 26.19 15.80 6.41
C LEU A 145 27.09 17.01 6.75
N ALA A 146 27.07 18.09 5.97
CA ALA A 146 28.00 19.21 6.08
C ALA A 146 27.45 20.47 6.82
N ARG A 147 26.17 20.49 7.25
CA ARG A 147 25.55 21.66 7.89
C ARG A 147 25.75 21.68 9.42
N ARG A 148 26.10 22.85 9.99
CA ARG A 148 26.14 23.07 11.45
C ARG A 148 24.71 23.26 12.01
N MET A 149 24.47 22.79 13.23
CA MET A 149 23.13 22.62 13.81
C MET A 149 22.65 23.72 14.77
N GLY A 150 21.36 24.02 14.72
CA GLY A 150 20.53 24.82 15.64
C GLY A 150 19.12 24.21 15.85
N PRO A 151 18.14 24.94 16.42
CA PRO A 151 16.83 24.37 16.81
C PRO A 151 15.95 23.91 15.65
N LYS A 152 16.09 24.52 14.46
CA LYS A 152 15.41 24.11 13.23
C LYS A 152 15.98 22.79 12.70
N GLU A 153 17.27 22.53 12.91
CA GLU A 153 17.93 21.29 12.52
C GLU A 153 17.49 20.08 13.37
N GLN A 154 17.05 20.27 14.63
CA GLN A 154 16.44 19.17 15.42
C GLN A 154 15.10 18.70 14.85
N LEU A 155 14.24 19.64 14.41
CA LEU A 155 12.97 19.29 13.77
C LEU A 155 13.23 18.61 12.42
N LEU A 156 14.21 19.08 11.64
CA LEU A 156 14.65 18.43 10.40
C LEU A 156 15.20 17.03 10.66
N LEU A 157 15.98 16.83 11.72
CA LEU A 157 16.49 15.52 12.12
C LEU A 157 15.36 14.56 12.49
N PHE A 158 14.32 15.05 13.18
CA PHE A 158 13.12 14.28 13.51
C PHE A 158 12.27 13.93 12.26
N ILE A 159 12.11 14.88 11.33
CA ILE A 159 11.41 14.62 10.06
C ILE A 159 12.19 13.61 9.22
N TYR A 160 13.51 13.78 9.14
CA TYR A 160 14.39 12.90 8.37
C TYR A 160 14.42 11.49 8.95
N SER A 161 14.57 11.34 10.27
CA SER A 161 14.53 10.03 10.92
C SER A 161 13.20 9.31 10.70
N ARG A 162 12.08 10.04 10.73
CA ARG A 162 10.74 9.50 10.48
C ARG A 162 10.52 9.10 9.02
N LEU A 163 11.02 9.87 8.06
CA LEU A 163 11.02 9.51 6.63
C LEU A 163 11.89 8.29 6.35
N LEU A 164 13.07 8.20 6.98
CA LEU A 164 13.96 7.06 6.86
C LEU A 164 13.32 5.79 7.45
N LEU A 165 12.73 5.89 8.64
CA LEU A 165 12.00 4.78 9.27
C LEU A 165 10.88 4.27 8.35
N GLN A 166 10.11 5.18 7.77
CA GLN A 166 9.04 4.85 6.82
C GLN A 166 9.55 4.09 5.58
N LYS A 167 10.72 4.45 5.06
CA LYS A 167 11.37 3.72 3.95
C LYS A 167 11.78 2.30 4.38
N CYS A 168 12.34 2.14 5.58
CA CYS A 168 12.68 0.81 6.11
C CYS A 168 11.43 -0.06 6.30
N GLU A 169 10.36 0.48 6.90
CA GLU A 169 9.06 -0.18 7.05
C GLU A 169 8.51 -0.65 5.70
N PHE A 170 8.56 0.23 4.69
CA PHE A 170 8.10 -0.08 3.33
C PHE A 170 8.90 -1.20 2.68
N LEU A 171 10.23 -1.12 2.73
CA LEU A 171 11.11 -2.13 2.16
C LEU A 171 10.90 -3.48 2.82
N LEU A 172 10.78 -3.51 4.15
CA LEU A 172 10.56 -4.76 4.88
C LEU A 172 9.18 -5.35 4.54
N LEU A 173 8.11 -4.54 4.53
CA LEU A 173 6.77 -4.99 4.14
C LEU A 173 6.74 -5.51 2.69
N LYS A 174 7.49 -4.88 1.79
CA LYS A 174 7.66 -5.34 0.41
C LYS A 174 8.28 -6.74 0.34
N VAL A 175 9.30 -7.00 1.17
CA VAL A 175 9.94 -8.31 1.25
C VAL A 175 8.96 -9.35 1.79
N TYR A 176 8.23 -9.06 2.87
CA TYR A 176 7.20 -9.98 3.39
C TYR A 176 6.10 -10.31 2.37
N CYS A 177 5.75 -9.39 1.47
CA CYS A 177 4.79 -9.66 0.39
C CYS A 177 5.32 -10.58 -0.73
N HIS A 178 6.61 -10.91 -0.74
CA HIS A 178 7.18 -11.81 -1.76
C HIS A 178 6.84 -13.26 -1.42
N VAL A 179 6.50 -14.09 -2.41
CA VAL A 179 6.12 -15.50 -2.17
C VAL A 179 7.23 -16.32 -1.50
N GLU A 180 8.49 -15.95 -1.73
CA GLU A 180 9.66 -16.60 -1.12
C GLU A 180 9.95 -16.08 0.31
N SER A 181 9.19 -15.12 0.82
CA SER A 181 9.39 -14.58 2.17
C SER A 181 9.17 -15.61 3.27
N SER A 182 8.32 -16.61 3.02
CA SER A 182 8.07 -17.73 3.94
C SER A 182 9.35 -18.52 4.24
N PHE A 183 10.24 -18.70 3.25
CA PHE A 183 11.54 -19.36 3.46
C PHE A 183 12.46 -18.58 4.41
N PHE A 184 12.27 -17.27 4.53
CA PHE A 184 13.03 -16.40 5.41
C PHE A 184 12.37 -16.16 6.77
N ALA A 185 11.09 -16.53 6.89
CA ALA A 185 10.32 -16.47 8.13
C ALA A 185 10.38 -17.80 8.90
N GLU A 186 10.47 -18.95 8.21
CA GLU A 186 10.53 -20.27 8.86
C GLU A 186 11.93 -20.65 9.35
N ARG A 187 12.00 -21.05 10.64
CA ARG A 187 13.21 -21.51 11.33
C ARG A 187 13.76 -22.80 10.71
N THR A 188 14.78 -22.69 9.87
CA THR A 188 15.58 -23.86 9.50
C THR A 188 16.71 -24.05 10.53
N ASN A 189 16.51 -24.98 11.46
CA ASN A 189 17.48 -25.52 12.44
C ASN A 189 17.81 -24.72 13.71
N LYS A 190 17.98 -25.49 14.80
CA LYS A 190 18.31 -25.09 16.18
C LYS A 190 19.69 -24.39 16.35
N TYR A 191 20.47 -24.28 15.28
CA TYR A 191 21.81 -23.69 15.28
C TYR A 191 21.93 -22.42 14.43
N ASP A 192 20.85 -21.98 13.77
CA ASP A 192 20.90 -20.82 12.89
C ASP A 192 20.36 -19.57 13.61
N GLU A 193 21.22 -19.02 14.45
CA GLU A 193 20.99 -17.74 15.13
C GLU A 193 21.13 -16.54 14.17
N LEU A 194 21.38 -16.78 12.89
CA LEU A 194 21.63 -15.78 11.87
C LEU A 194 20.31 -15.19 11.33
N THR A 195 20.03 -13.95 11.75
CA THR A 195 19.20 -12.93 11.07
C THR A 195 18.02 -13.42 10.20
N CYS A 196 16.96 -13.91 10.85
CA CYS A 196 15.64 -14.10 10.24
C CYS A 196 14.89 -12.77 10.08
N LEU A 197 14.00 -12.65 9.08
CA LEU A 197 13.15 -11.47 8.85
C LEU A 197 12.40 -11.01 10.12
N ASP A 198 11.94 -11.96 10.94
CA ASP A 198 11.22 -11.65 12.18
C ASP A 198 12.10 -10.94 13.21
N LYS A 199 13.41 -11.23 13.25
CA LYS A 199 14.36 -10.51 14.11
C LYS A 199 14.50 -9.06 13.65
N ILE A 200 14.59 -8.82 12.34
CA ILE A 200 14.66 -7.47 11.77
C ILE A 200 13.35 -6.72 12.05
N LYS A 201 12.21 -7.36 11.81
CA LYS A 201 10.87 -6.80 12.09
C LYS A 201 10.74 -6.40 13.55
N LYS A 202 11.14 -7.26 14.48
CA LYS A 202 11.15 -6.97 15.92
C LYS A 202 12.02 -5.74 16.24
N ARG A 203 13.28 -5.74 15.78
CA ARG A 203 14.21 -4.62 16.01
C ARG A 203 13.71 -3.30 15.40
N LEU A 204 13.05 -3.37 14.25
CA LEU A 204 12.47 -2.20 13.59
C LEU A 204 11.29 -1.65 14.38
N ASN A 205 10.37 -2.51 14.81
CA ASN A 205 9.20 -2.12 15.61
C ASN A 205 9.60 -1.57 16.99
N GLU A 206 10.63 -2.13 17.62
CA GLU A 206 11.18 -1.68 18.91
C GLU A 206 12.10 -0.46 18.77
N GLN A 207 12.23 0.13 17.57
CA GLN A 207 13.11 1.27 17.28
C GLN A 207 14.57 1.05 17.74
N SER A 208 15.03 -0.21 17.69
CA SER A 208 16.35 -0.61 18.20
C SER A 208 17.50 -0.34 17.22
N TYR A 209 17.19 0.07 15.98
CA TYR A 209 18.19 0.51 15.02
C TYR A 209 18.58 1.96 15.28
N ARG A 210 19.79 2.18 15.82
CA ARG A 210 20.34 3.52 16.05
C ARG A 210 20.75 4.25 14.77
N GLN A 211 21.04 3.50 13.71
CA GLN A 211 21.46 4.01 12.40
C GLN A 211 20.88 3.12 11.29
N MET A 212 20.57 3.72 10.13
CA MET A 212 20.02 3.01 8.96
C MET A 212 20.96 1.92 8.43
N GLU A 213 22.27 2.14 8.55
CA GLU A 213 23.28 1.18 8.10
C GLU A 213 23.07 -0.20 8.73
N GLY A 214 22.73 -0.26 10.03
CA GLY A 214 22.46 -1.53 10.71
C GLY A 214 21.25 -2.29 10.14
N PHE A 215 20.19 -1.58 9.74
CA PHE A 215 19.04 -2.22 9.08
C PHE A 215 19.42 -2.74 7.68
N VAL A 216 20.14 -1.94 6.90
CA VAL A 216 20.58 -2.33 5.55
C VAL A 216 21.53 -3.53 5.60
N GLN A 217 22.46 -3.55 6.57
CA GLN A 217 23.37 -4.67 6.80
C GLN A 217 22.60 -5.94 7.15
N ASP A 218 21.64 -5.88 8.09
CA ASP A 218 20.82 -7.04 8.44
C ASP A 218 19.99 -7.55 7.24
N MET A 219 19.39 -6.64 6.46
CA MET A 219 18.65 -7.00 5.25
C MET A 219 19.56 -7.68 4.22
N ARG A 220 20.76 -7.13 3.98
CA ARG A 220 21.76 -7.76 3.08
C ARG A 220 22.18 -9.13 3.59
N LEU A 221 22.33 -9.29 4.91
CA LEU A 221 22.74 -10.54 5.53
C LEU A 221 21.71 -11.65 5.29
N ILE A 222 20.41 -11.35 5.28
CA ILE A 222 19.38 -12.33 4.87
C ILE A 222 19.67 -12.89 3.47
N PHE A 223 19.88 -12.01 2.49
CA PHE A 223 20.13 -12.43 1.12
C PHE A 223 21.49 -13.14 0.96
N GLN A 224 22.50 -12.74 1.72
CA GLN A 224 23.81 -13.40 1.73
C GLN A 224 23.73 -14.80 2.32
N ASN A 225 23.02 -14.97 3.43
CA ASN A 225 22.80 -16.27 4.08
C ASN A 225 21.99 -17.19 3.16
N TYR A 226 20.98 -16.66 2.47
CA TYR A 226 20.24 -17.39 1.43
C TYR A 226 21.16 -17.89 0.31
N LYS A 227 22.00 -17.01 -0.22
CA LYS A 227 22.94 -17.35 -1.29
C LYS A 227 23.95 -18.40 -0.84
N ALA A 228 24.37 -18.35 0.42
CA ALA A 228 25.28 -19.34 1.00
C ALA A 228 24.61 -20.71 1.20
N SER A 229 23.35 -20.76 1.66
CA SER A 229 22.60 -22.00 1.83
C SER A 229 22.22 -22.66 0.49
N TYR A 230 21.98 -21.87 -0.57
CA TYR A 230 21.70 -22.38 -1.91
C TYR A 230 22.95 -22.72 -2.74
N LYS A 231 24.12 -22.13 -2.46
CA LYS A 231 25.40 -22.60 -3.04
C LYS A 231 25.70 -24.06 -2.68
N MET A 232 25.05 -24.62 -1.65
CA MET A 232 25.11 -26.03 -1.29
C MET A 232 24.08 -26.92 -2.02
N ARG A 233 23.11 -26.36 -2.77
CA ARG A 233 21.98 -27.14 -3.37
C ARG A 233 21.79 -27.01 -4.89
N GLY A 234 22.66 -26.31 -5.60
CA GLY A 234 22.68 -26.31 -7.09
C GLY A 234 21.80 -25.22 -7.72
N ASN A 235 22.32 -24.72 -8.85
CA ASN A 235 21.99 -23.48 -9.57
C ASN A 235 20.50 -23.15 -9.81
N PHE A 236 20.07 -21.96 -9.38
CA PHE A 236 19.13 -21.09 -10.09
C PHE A 236 19.51 -19.62 -9.93
N THR A 237 19.39 -18.85 -11.01
CA THR A 237 19.70 -17.41 -11.05
C THR A 237 18.54 -16.60 -10.48
N VAL A 238 18.72 -16.03 -9.27
CA VAL A 238 17.86 -14.96 -8.76
C VAL A 238 18.37 -13.64 -9.35
N SER A 239 17.67 -13.15 -10.37
CA SER A 239 17.85 -11.79 -10.88
C SER A 239 17.31 -10.82 -9.82
N LEU A 240 18.20 -10.29 -8.97
CA LEU A 240 17.82 -9.43 -7.85
C LEU A 240 17.38 -8.05 -8.33
N ILE A 241 16.21 -7.66 -7.85
CA ILE A 241 15.69 -6.30 -7.83
C ILE A 241 16.61 -5.45 -6.93
N LEU A 242 17.42 -4.60 -7.56
CA LEU A 242 17.85 -3.30 -7.05
C LEU A 242 17.26 -2.25 -7.99
#